data_AF-H9L9E1-F1
#
_entry.id   AF-H9L9E1-F1
#
_cell.length_a   1.000
_cell.length_b   1.000
_cell.length_c   1.000
_cell.angle_alpha   90.00
_cell.angle_beta   90.00
_cell.angle_gamma   90.00
#
_symmetry.space_group_name_H-M   'P 1'
#
loop_
_entity.id
_entity.type
_entity.pdbx_description
1 polymer ?
#
loop_
_entity_poly.entity_id
_entity_poly.type
_entity_poly.pdbx_seq_one_letter_code
_entity_poly.pdbx_strand_id
1 'polypeptide(L)'
;DAACTLGYDFSICKEGGCQYGLMNDFQVMSLVSASSPLISAGIFSATLSSALASLVSAPKVFQALCKDKIYPGLGVFAKGYGKNNEPLRGYVLTFCIGLAFILIAELNVIAPIISNFFLASYALINFSVFHASLANSPGWRPSFKYYNMWVSLAGAILCCVVMFVINWWAALVTLLIVLALYIYVSYKKPDVNWGSSTQALIYNQALTHCLNLTAVEEHVK
;
A
#
# COMPACT_ATOMS: atom_id res chain seq x y z
N ASP A 1 -38.71 0.28 -10.27
CA ASP A 1 -39.60 0.48 -9.11
C ASP A 1 -39.82 -0.78 -8.28
N ALA A 2 -38.82 -1.20 -7.51
CA ALA A 2 -38.97 -2.27 -6.51
C ALA A 2 -39.89 -1.85 -5.34
N ALA A 3 -39.99 -0.53 -5.08
CA ALA A 3 -40.87 0.05 -4.08
C ALA A 3 -42.36 -0.16 -4.39
N CYS A 4 -42.79 0.10 -5.63
CA CYS A 4 -44.18 -0.09 -6.06
C CYS A 4 -44.59 -1.57 -6.07
N THR A 5 -43.65 -2.49 -6.32
CA THR A 5 -43.93 -3.93 -6.34
C THR A 5 -44.12 -4.53 -4.94
N LEU A 6 -43.56 -3.89 -3.91
CA LEU A 6 -43.64 -4.33 -2.52
C LEU A 6 -44.66 -3.53 -1.68
N GLY A 7 -45.39 -2.58 -2.29
CA GLY A 7 -46.43 -1.80 -1.61
C GLY A 7 -45.92 -0.75 -0.61
N TYR A 8 -44.64 -0.38 -0.67
CA TYR A 8 -44.06 0.63 0.21
C TYR A 8 -44.17 2.02 -0.43
N ASP A 9 -44.82 2.95 0.27
CA ASP A 9 -44.92 4.35 -0.13
C ASP A 9 -43.73 5.17 0.43
N PHE A 10 -42.81 5.56 -0.45
CA PHE A 10 -41.64 6.39 -0.11
C PHE A 10 -41.79 7.85 -0.54
N SER A 11 -43.01 8.32 -0.84
CA SER A 11 -43.28 9.70 -1.28
C SER A 11 -42.73 10.73 -0.27
N ILE A 12 -42.85 10.44 1.03
CA ILE A 12 -42.35 11.28 2.14
C ILE A 12 -40.81 11.39 2.15
N CYS A 13 -40.09 10.35 1.74
CA CYS A 13 -38.62 10.42 1.64
C CYS A 13 -38.14 11.25 0.45
N LYS A 14 -38.94 11.32 -0.63
CA LYS A 14 -38.64 12.12 -1.82
C LYS A 14 -38.76 13.63 -1.56
N GLU A 15 -39.60 14.01 -0.60
CA GLU A 15 -39.77 15.39 -0.12
C GLU A 15 -38.80 15.77 1.03
N GLY A 16 -37.85 14.90 1.40
CA GLY A 16 -36.82 15.18 2.40
C GLY A 16 -37.22 14.98 3.86
N GLY A 17 -38.36 14.32 4.13
CA GLY A 17 -38.87 14.10 5.49
C GLY A 17 -38.22 12.94 6.26
N CYS A 18 -37.38 12.11 5.63
CA CYS A 18 -36.83 10.90 6.25
C CYS A 18 -35.54 11.19 7.03
N GLN A 19 -35.67 11.30 8.36
CA GLN A 19 -34.54 11.50 9.30
C GLN A 19 -33.64 10.25 9.42
N TYR A 20 -34.19 9.06 9.16
CA TYR A 20 -33.49 7.78 9.24
C TYR A 20 -33.49 7.09 7.88
N GLY A 21 -32.49 6.24 7.65
CA GLY A 21 -32.37 5.44 6.44
C GLY A 21 -30.91 5.31 5.99
N LEU A 22 -30.65 4.39 5.06
CA LEU A 22 -29.30 4.07 4.57
C LEU A 22 -28.53 5.28 4.02
N MET A 23 -29.23 6.31 3.53
CA MET A 23 -28.63 7.52 2.96
C MET A 23 -28.40 8.62 4.00
N ASN A 24 -29.25 8.71 5.03
CA ASN A 24 -29.31 9.87 5.93
C ASN A 24 -28.77 9.56 7.35
N ASP A 25 -28.71 8.29 7.74
CA ASP A 25 -28.24 7.86 9.05
C ASP A 25 -27.08 6.84 8.94
N PHE A 26 -25.87 7.29 9.27
CA PHE A 26 -24.68 6.44 9.32
C PHE A 26 -24.73 5.39 10.44
N GLN A 27 -25.63 5.53 11.42
CA GLN A 27 -25.82 4.58 12.52
C GLN A 27 -26.94 3.56 12.28
N VAL A 28 -27.44 3.44 11.04
CA VAL A 28 -28.49 2.47 10.67
C VAL A 28 -28.15 1.03 11.07
N MET A 29 -26.87 0.66 11.06
CA MET A 29 -26.41 -0.67 11.49
C MET A 29 -26.61 -0.92 12.98
N SER A 30 -26.55 0.13 13.81
CA SER A 30 -26.93 0.04 15.22
C SER A 30 -28.43 -0.12 15.38
N LEU A 31 -29.24 0.54 14.54
CA LEU A 31 -30.70 0.51 14.61
C LEU A 31 -31.28 -0.86 14.24
N VAL A 32 -30.67 -1.58 13.29
CA VAL A 32 -31.10 -2.93 12.87
C VAL A 32 -30.58 -4.02 13.81
N SER A 33 -29.57 -3.72 14.63
CA SER A 33 -28.93 -4.72 15.49
C SER A 33 -29.79 -5.14 16.68
N ALA A 34 -29.56 -6.35 17.20
CA ALA A 34 -30.23 -6.83 18.41
C ALA A 34 -29.87 -6.02 19.67
N SER A 35 -28.71 -5.35 19.69
CA SER A 35 -28.31 -4.48 20.80
C SER A 35 -27.38 -3.33 20.34
N SER A 36 -27.93 -2.12 20.31
CA SER A 36 -27.20 -0.89 19.93
C SER A 36 -25.92 -0.61 20.74
N PRO A 37 -25.90 -0.81 22.08
CA PRO A 37 -24.68 -0.59 22.87
C PRO A 37 -23.54 -1.54 22.50
N LEU A 38 -23.86 -2.78 22.12
CA LEU A 38 -22.86 -3.79 21.74
C LEU A 38 -22.20 -3.44 20.40
N ILE A 39 -22.99 -2.96 19.41
CA ILE A 39 -22.44 -2.46 18.14
C ILE A 39 -21.52 -1.27 18.39
N SER A 40 -21.94 -0.32 19.23
CA SER A 40 -21.11 0.84 19.57
C SER A 40 -19.80 0.43 20.24
N ALA A 41 -19.82 -0.52 21.18
CA ALA A 41 -18.63 -1.10 21.79
C ALA A 41 -17.72 -1.80 20.76
N GLY A 42 -18.31 -2.50 19.79
CA GLY A 42 -17.60 -3.09 18.66
C GLY A 42 -16.91 -2.07 17.78
N ILE A 43 -17.54 -0.93 17.49
CA ILE A 43 -16.96 0.18 16.73
C ILE A 43 -15.74 0.74 17.47
N PHE A 44 -15.84 0.99 18.78
CA PHE A 44 -14.69 1.43 19.58
C PHE A 44 -13.54 0.43 19.54
N SER A 45 -13.83 -0.86 19.72
CA SER A 45 -12.82 -1.91 19.66
C SER A 45 -12.13 -1.98 18.29
N ALA A 46 -12.90 -1.99 17.20
CA ALA A 46 -12.38 -2.12 15.84
C ALA A 46 -11.53 -0.89 15.43
N THR A 47 -12.00 0.31 15.75
CA THR A 47 -11.31 1.57 15.41
C THR A 47 -10.03 1.74 16.21
N LEU A 48 -10.07 1.53 17.54
CA LEU A 48 -8.88 1.64 18.40
C LEU A 48 -7.83 0.58 18.08
N SER A 49 -8.24 -0.67 17.85
CA SER A 49 -7.32 -1.76 17.51
C SER A 49 -6.59 -1.49 16.20
N SER A 50 -7.34 -1.10 15.15
CA SER A 50 -6.75 -0.79 13.84
C SER A 50 -5.82 0.43 13.92
N ALA A 51 -6.24 1.49 14.63
CA ALA A 51 -5.42 2.68 14.81
C ALA A 51 -4.11 2.38 15.57
N LEU A 52 -4.16 1.57 16.62
CA LEU A 52 -2.97 1.16 17.37
C LEU A 52 -2.02 0.33 16.50
N ALA A 53 -2.55 -0.61 15.71
CA ALA A 53 -1.75 -1.41 14.79
C ALA A 53 -1.03 -0.53 13.75
N SER A 54 -1.70 0.48 13.19
CA SER A 54 -1.09 1.46 12.28
C SER A 54 -0.06 2.35 12.97
N LEU A 55 -0.32 2.79 14.20
CA LEU A 55 0.58 3.63 14.98
C LEU A 55 1.90 2.91 15.32
N VAL A 56 1.88 1.59 15.52
CA VAL A 56 3.08 0.79 15.80
C VAL A 56 3.81 0.35 14.54
N SER A 57 3.09 0.01 13.47
CA SER A 57 3.68 -0.51 12.25
C SER A 57 4.40 0.56 11.42
N ALA A 58 3.82 1.76 11.26
CA ALA A 58 4.39 2.79 10.39
C ALA A 58 5.79 3.26 10.85
N PRO A 59 6.03 3.60 12.14
CA PRO A 59 7.37 3.97 12.61
C PRO A 59 8.40 2.86 12.46
N LYS A 60 8.01 1.59 12.62
CA LYS A 60 8.92 0.44 12.50
C LYS A 60 9.37 0.20 11.06
N VAL A 61 8.45 0.30 10.10
CA VAL A 61 8.79 0.27 8.67
C VAL A 61 9.69 1.44 8.31
N PHE A 62 9.37 2.65 8.78
CA PHE A 62 10.18 3.83 8.52
C PHE A 62 11.57 3.75 9.15
N GLN A 63 11.70 3.20 10.36
CA GLN A 63 12.98 2.97 11.01
C GLN A 63 13.85 1.97 10.23
N ALA A 64 13.26 0.89 9.74
CA ALA A 64 13.97 -0.09 8.90
C ALA A 64 14.50 0.57 7.62
N LEU A 65 13.66 1.35 6.93
CA LEU A 65 14.07 2.11 5.76
C LEU A 65 15.24 3.08 6.06
N CYS A 66 15.21 3.74 7.22
CA CYS A 66 16.25 4.68 7.62
C CYS A 66 17.57 4.00 8.00
N LYS A 67 17.53 2.75 8.48
CA LYS A 67 18.73 1.95 8.78
C LYS A 67 19.50 1.58 7.51
N ASP A 68 18.78 1.38 6.41
CA ASP A 68 19.38 1.08 5.10
C ASP A 68 20.05 2.30 4.45
N LYS A 69 19.92 3.51 5.04
CA LYS A 69 20.56 4.77 4.60
C LYS A 69 20.40 5.08 3.11
N ILE A 70 19.29 4.63 2.52
CA ILE A 70 18.97 4.81 1.09
C ILE A 70 18.83 6.30 0.75
N TYR A 71 18.14 7.04 1.61
CA TYR A 71 17.92 8.48 1.45
C TYR A 71 18.80 9.27 2.43
N PRO A 72 19.60 10.24 1.94
CA PRO A 72 20.45 11.06 2.79
C PRO A 72 19.60 11.94 3.71
N GLY A 73 20.05 12.17 4.94
CA GLY A 73 19.34 12.97 5.94
C GLY A 73 18.31 12.20 6.78
N LEU A 74 17.79 11.05 6.31
CA LEU A 74 16.83 10.25 7.07
C LEU A 74 17.47 9.37 8.17
N GLY A 75 18.80 9.27 8.22
CA GLY A 75 19.52 8.47 9.23
C GLY A 75 19.23 8.87 10.68
N VAL A 76 18.73 10.08 10.92
CA VAL A 76 18.30 10.58 12.23
C VAL A 76 17.15 9.72 12.81
N PHE A 77 16.28 9.18 11.96
CA PHE A 77 15.14 8.34 12.36
C PHE A 77 15.50 6.86 12.53
N ALA A 78 16.70 6.45 12.12
CA ALA A 78 17.18 5.07 12.28
C ALA A 78 17.50 4.71 13.75
N LYS A 79 17.75 5.72 14.60
CA LYS A 79 18.13 5.53 16.01
C LYS A 79 16.95 4.97 16.82
N GLY A 80 17.08 3.71 17.25
CA GLY A 80 16.18 3.08 18.23
C GLY A 80 16.55 3.46 19.65
N TYR A 81 15.56 3.45 20.55
CA TYR A 81 15.72 3.75 21.97
C TYR A 81 15.23 2.58 22.84
N GLY A 82 15.88 2.40 23.99
CA GLY A 82 15.53 1.35 24.96
C GLY A 82 15.93 -0.07 24.53
N LYS A 83 15.55 -1.05 25.36
CA LYS A 83 15.90 -2.47 25.16
C LYS A 83 15.32 -3.07 23.87
N ASN A 84 14.19 -2.54 23.41
CA ASN A 84 13.46 -3.04 22.24
C ASN A 84 13.75 -2.26 20.94
N ASN A 85 14.73 -1.35 20.94
CA ASN A 85 15.08 -0.51 19.78
C ASN A 85 13.90 0.28 19.18
N GLU A 86 13.02 0.82 20.02
CA GLU A 86 11.80 1.49 19.58
C GLU A 86 12.10 2.86 18.92
N PRO A 87 11.49 3.18 17.76
CA PRO A 87 11.77 4.41 17.01
C PRO A 87 10.97 5.62 17.55
N LEU A 88 11.38 6.17 18.70
CA LEU A 88 10.70 7.33 19.33
C LEU A 88 10.49 8.51 18.36
N ARG A 89 11.52 8.84 17.56
CA ARG A 89 11.44 9.91 16.55
C ARG A 89 10.43 9.59 15.45
N GLY A 90 10.30 8.31 15.07
CA GLY A 90 9.30 7.85 14.12
C GLY A 90 7.89 7.95 14.68
N TYR A 91 7.68 7.58 15.96
CA TYR A 91 6.39 7.75 16.64
C TYR A 91 5.95 9.21 16.69
N VAL A 92 6.86 10.15 17.00
CA VAL A 92 6.56 11.59 16.99
C VAL A 92 6.17 12.06 15.59
N LEU A 93 6.89 11.63 14.55
CA LEU A 93 6.54 11.97 13.17
C LEU A 93 5.15 11.45 12.78
N THR A 94 4.86 10.18 13.05
CA THR A 94 3.55 9.58 12.77
C THR A 94 2.44 10.27 13.58
N PHE A 95 2.69 10.66 14.83
CA PHE A 95 1.75 11.41 15.65
C PHE A 95 1.44 12.78 15.04
N CYS A 96 2.45 13.55 14.63
CA CYS A 96 2.24 14.87 14.01
C CYS A 96 1.47 14.76 12.69
N ILE A 97 1.79 13.78 11.84
CA ILE A 97 1.07 13.54 10.59
C ILE A 97 -0.38 13.12 10.88
N GLY A 98 -0.59 12.18 11.79
CA GLY A 98 -1.92 11.73 12.20
C GLY A 98 -2.77 12.89 12.75
N LEU A 99 -2.19 13.72 13.61
CA LEU A 99 -2.85 14.90 14.16
C LEU A 99 -3.26 15.89 13.06
N ALA A 100 -2.40 16.14 12.06
CA ALA A 100 -2.72 17.02 10.94
C ALA A 100 -3.94 16.52 10.14
N PHE A 101 -4.07 15.21 9.90
CA PHE A 101 -5.24 14.64 9.23
C PHE A 101 -6.49 14.62 10.12
N ILE A 102 -6.34 14.42 11.44
CA ILE A 102 -7.47 14.48 12.39
C ILE A 102 -8.11 15.88 12.40
N LEU A 103 -7.31 16.95 12.26
CA LEU A 103 -7.81 18.33 12.23
C LEU A 103 -8.74 18.65 11.05
N ILE A 104 -8.72 17.86 9.97
CA ILE A 104 -9.65 18.01 8.85
C ILE A 104 -11.09 17.67 9.28
N ALA A 105 -11.25 16.80 10.29
CA ALA A 105 -12.53 16.40 10.89
C ALA A 105 -13.60 15.84 9.93
N GLU A 106 -13.23 15.47 8.69
CA GLU A 106 -14.15 14.93 7.69
C GLU A 106 -13.64 13.60 7.10
N LEU A 107 -14.30 12.50 7.49
CA LEU A 107 -13.90 11.15 7.09
C LEU A 107 -13.97 10.94 5.56
N ASN A 108 -14.98 11.53 4.91
CA ASN A 108 -15.22 11.37 3.48
C ASN A 108 -14.12 12.01 2.61
N VAL A 109 -13.39 13.01 3.14
CA VAL A 109 -12.25 13.61 2.47
C VAL A 109 -10.97 12.80 2.71
N ILE A 110 -10.83 12.21 3.90
CA ILE A 110 -9.65 11.43 4.28
C ILE A 110 -9.63 10.05 3.59
N ALA A 111 -10.79 9.40 3.45
CA ALA A 111 -10.89 8.04 2.93
C ALA A 111 -10.33 7.86 1.50
N PRO A 112 -10.60 8.76 0.53
CA PRO A 112 -9.98 8.69 -0.80
C PRO A 112 -8.45 8.85 -0.76
N ILE A 113 -7.92 9.68 0.14
CA ILE A 113 -6.47 9.91 0.28
C ILE A 113 -5.79 8.62 0.76
N ILE A 114 -6.32 8.01 1.82
CA ILE A 114 -5.81 6.74 2.35
C ILE A 114 -5.90 5.65 1.27
N SER A 115 -7.05 5.53 0.60
CA SER A 115 -7.26 4.54 -0.46
C SER A 115 -6.23 4.68 -1.58
N ASN A 116 -5.91 5.91 -1.99
CA ASN A 116 -4.91 6.21 -3.02
C ASN A 116 -3.51 5.69 -2.62
N PHE A 117 -3.06 5.95 -1.38
CA PHE A 117 -1.75 5.48 -0.91
C PHE A 117 -1.69 3.95 -0.74
N PHE A 118 -2.75 3.32 -0.25
CA PHE A 118 -2.81 1.85 -0.14
C PHE A 118 -2.81 1.19 -1.53
N LEU A 119 -3.60 1.70 -2.48
CA LEU A 119 -3.60 1.21 -3.87
C LEU A 119 -2.24 1.37 -4.53
N ALA A 120 -1.55 2.50 -4.31
CA ALA A 120 -0.19 2.69 -4.80
C ALA A 120 0.79 1.65 -4.22
N SER A 121 0.69 1.36 -2.92
CA SER A 121 1.53 0.33 -2.28
C SER A 121 1.26 -1.07 -2.83
N TYR A 122 -0.01 -1.42 -3.05
CA TYR A 122 -0.40 -2.71 -3.64
C TYR A 122 0.01 -2.81 -5.10
N ALA A 123 -0.08 -1.71 -5.87
CA ALA A 123 0.41 -1.66 -7.23
C ALA A 123 1.92 -1.92 -7.28
N LEU A 124 2.68 -1.28 -6.39
CA LEU A 124 4.15 -1.44 -6.33
C LEU A 124 4.57 -2.84 -5.91
N ILE A 125 3.93 -3.42 -4.91
CA ILE A 125 4.21 -4.79 -4.48
C ILE A 125 3.92 -5.76 -5.63
N ASN A 126 2.75 -5.67 -6.26
CA ASN A 126 2.39 -6.53 -7.40
C ASN A 126 3.35 -6.34 -8.59
N PHE A 127 3.68 -5.10 -8.92
CA PHE A 127 4.60 -4.83 -10.02
C PHE A 127 6.02 -5.33 -9.71
N SER A 128 6.52 -5.15 -8.48
CA SER A 128 7.86 -5.62 -8.09
C SER A 128 7.99 -7.14 -8.20
N VAL A 129 6.95 -7.88 -7.80
CA VAL A 129 6.89 -9.34 -7.86
C VAL A 129 6.79 -9.82 -9.31
N PHE A 130 6.00 -9.16 -10.15
CA PHE A 130 5.96 -9.44 -11.59
C PHE A 130 7.34 -9.19 -12.24
N HIS A 131 7.94 -8.04 -11.97
CA HIS A 131 9.23 -7.65 -12.55
C HIS A 131 10.37 -8.58 -12.09
N ALA A 132 10.39 -8.99 -10.83
CA ALA A 132 11.39 -9.93 -10.32
C ALA A 132 11.31 -11.32 -10.98
N SER A 133 10.08 -11.80 -11.24
CA SER A 133 9.84 -13.03 -12.02
C SER A 133 10.25 -12.88 -13.48
N LEU A 134 9.88 -11.78 -14.13
CA LEU A 134 10.22 -11.53 -15.54
C LEU A 134 11.74 -11.40 -15.73
N ALA A 135 12.41 -10.76 -14.79
CA ALA A 135 13.86 -10.56 -14.78
C ALA A 135 14.64 -11.81 -14.33
N ASN A 136 13.97 -12.92 -14.03
CA ASN A 136 14.57 -14.15 -13.51
C ASN A 136 15.62 -13.86 -12.42
N SER A 137 15.29 -13.04 -11.42
CA SER A 137 16.29 -12.63 -10.41
C SER A 137 16.82 -13.85 -9.63
N PRO A 138 18.16 -14.02 -9.40
CA PRO A 138 18.73 -15.22 -8.78
C PRO A 138 18.13 -15.60 -7.42
N GLY A 139 17.75 -14.60 -6.62
CA GLY A 139 17.14 -14.78 -5.30
C GLY A 139 15.62 -14.99 -5.33
N TRP A 140 14.97 -14.89 -6.49
CA TRP A 140 13.52 -14.97 -6.62
C TRP A 140 13.08 -16.40 -6.96
N ARG A 141 12.58 -17.13 -5.95
CA ARG A 141 12.10 -18.53 -6.08
C ARG A 141 10.77 -18.73 -5.32
N PRO A 142 9.64 -18.20 -5.84
CA PRO A 142 8.35 -18.33 -5.18
C PRO A 142 7.90 -19.79 -5.13
N SER A 143 7.77 -20.35 -3.92
CA SER A 143 7.33 -21.75 -3.69
C SER A 143 5.81 -21.88 -3.55
N PHE A 144 5.08 -20.76 -3.57
CA PHE A 144 3.64 -20.76 -3.35
C PHE A 144 2.89 -21.35 -4.56
N LYS A 145 2.06 -22.38 -4.33
CA LYS A 145 1.40 -23.18 -5.36
C LYS A 145 0.54 -22.39 -6.35
N TYR A 146 -0.15 -21.33 -5.89
CA TYR A 146 -1.04 -20.52 -6.72
C TYR A 146 -0.42 -19.22 -7.21
N TYR A 147 0.91 -19.09 -7.09
CA TYR A 147 1.63 -17.94 -7.60
C TYR A 147 1.65 -17.94 -9.13
N ASN A 148 1.28 -16.81 -9.74
CA ASN A 148 1.42 -16.60 -11.18
C ASN A 148 1.82 -15.14 -11.44
N MET A 149 2.89 -14.93 -12.23
CA MET A 149 3.41 -13.59 -12.51
C MET A 149 2.38 -12.70 -13.22
N TRP A 150 1.56 -13.26 -14.12
CA TRP A 150 0.57 -12.53 -14.90
C TRP A 150 -0.61 -12.05 -14.06
N VAL A 151 -0.98 -12.83 -13.03
CA VAL A 151 -1.98 -12.42 -12.04
C VAL A 151 -1.47 -11.22 -11.25
N SER A 152 -0.17 -11.20 -10.93
CA SER A 152 0.45 -10.06 -10.26
C SER A 152 0.46 -8.82 -11.16
N LEU A 153 0.79 -8.96 -12.46
CA LEU A 153 0.69 -7.84 -13.42
C LEU A 153 -0.76 -7.32 -13.54
N ALA A 154 -1.74 -8.22 -13.66
CA ALA A 154 -3.15 -7.84 -13.72
C ALA A 154 -3.58 -7.09 -12.45
N GLY A 155 -3.14 -7.54 -11.28
CA GLY A 155 -3.36 -6.86 -10.00
C GLY A 155 -2.74 -5.46 -9.95
N ALA A 156 -1.51 -5.29 -10.45
CA ALA A 156 -0.86 -3.98 -10.53
C ALA A 156 -1.63 -3.01 -11.45
N ILE A 157 -2.01 -3.46 -12.66
CA ILE A 157 -2.80 -2.66 -13.61
C ILE A 157 -4.15 -2.29 -12.99
N LEU A 158 -4.84 -3.24 -12.36
CA LEU A 158 -6.12 -3.00 -11.71
C LEU A 158 -6.00 -1.95 -10.60
N CYS A 159 -4.96 -2.04 -9.76
CA CYS A 159 -4.71 -1.04 -8.72
C CYS A 159 -4.49 0.35 -9.32
N CYS A 160 -3.68 0.47 -10.38
CA CYS A 160 -3.46 1.73 -11.08
C CYS A 160 -4.75 2.29 -11.69
N VAL A 161 -5.53 1.47 -12.40
CA VAL A 161 -6.81 1.90 -13.01
C VAL A 161 -7.77 2.42 -11.95
N VAL A 162 -7.97 1.67 -10.85
CA VAL A 162 -8.86 2.08 -9.75
C VAL A 162 -8.37 3.39 -9.12
N MET A 163 -7.05 3.55 -8.97
CA MET A 163 -6.44 4.78 -8.44
C MET A 163 -6.81 6.01 -9.30
N PHE A 164 -6.70 5.89 -10.62
CA PHE A 164 -7.11 6.96 -11.55
C PHE A 164 -8.62 7.22 -11.56
N VAL A 165 -9.45 6.18 -11.36
CA VAL A 165 -10.91 6.31 -11.28
C VAL A 165 -11.34 7.05 -10.01
N ILE A 166 -10.70 6.79 -8.87
CA ILE A 166 -11.01 7.47 -7.61
C ILE A 166 -10.64 8.95 -7.69
N ASN A 167 -9.39 9.24 -8.07
CA ASN A 167 -8.90 10.61 -8.17
C ASN A 167 -7.65 10.68 -9.08
N TRP A 168 -7.85 11.12 -10.32
CA TRP A 168 -6.81 11.16 -11.34
C TRP A 168 -5.63 12.09 -10.99
N TRP A 169 -5.87 13.25 -10.37
CA TRP A 169 -4.80 14.20 -10.08
C TRP A 169 -3.94 13.72 -8.90
N ALA A 170 -4.59 13.16 -7.87
CA ALA A 170 -3.88 12.58 -6.72
C ALA A 170 -3.08 11.34 -7.14
N ALA A 171 -3.63 10.53 -8.06
CA ALA A 171 -2.95 9.38 -8.66
C ALA A 171 -1.69 9.79 -9.45
N LEU A 172 -1.77 10.87 -10.25
CA LEU A 172 -0.60 11.38 -10.97
C LEU A 172 0.50 11.86 -10.01
N VAL A 173 0.13 12.60 -8.96
CA VAL A 173 1.08 13.10 -7.97
C VAL A 173 1.76 11.93 -7.24
N THR A 174 1.02 10.91 -6.81
CA THR A 174 1.62 9.75 -6.13
C THR A 174 2.53 8.95 -7.04
N LEU A 175 2.13 8.69 -8.28
CA LEU A 175 2.98 8.00 -9.26
C LEU A 175 4.25 8.79 -9.59
N LEU A 176 4.16 10.12 -9.69
CA LEU A 176 5.32 10.97 -9.92
C LEU A 176 6.29 10.91 -8.74
N ILE A 177 5.80 10.99 -7.50
CA ILE A 177 6.63 10.86 -6.29
C ILE A 177 7.32 9.50 -6.27
N VAL A 178 6.59 8.43 -6.52
CA VAL A 178 7.13 7.06 -6.55
C VAL A 178 8.20 6.91 -7.64
N LEU A 179 7.93 7.44 -8.84
CA LEU A 179 8.89 7.41 -9.94
C LEU A 179 10.15 8.22 -9.61
N ALA A 180 10.01 9.39 -9.01
CA ALA A 180 11.15 10.22 -8.58
C ALA A 180 11.99 9.51 -7.52
N LEU A 181 11.36 8.87 -6.53
CA LEU A 181 12.04 8.07 -5.52
C LEU A 181 12.76 6.87 -6.15
N TYR A 182 12.11 6.15 -7.06
CA TYR A 182 12.71 5.04 -7.79
C TYR A 182 13.95 5.47 -8.57
N ILE A 183 13.82 6.53 -9.39
CA ILE A 183 14.91 7.09 -10.18
C ILE A 183 16.07 7.53 -9.28
N TYR A 184 15.78 8.20 -8.16
CA TYR A 184 16.79 8.63 -7.20
C TYR A 184 17.62 7.44 -6.68
N VAL A 185 16.97 6.36 -6.26
CA VAL A 185 17.65 5.15 -5.77
C VAL A 185 18.44 4.46 -6.88
N SER A 186 17.88 4.38 -8.09
CA SER A 186 18.55 3.79 -9.25
C SER A 186 19.84 4.52 -9.63
N TYR A 187 19.88 5.85 -9.51
CA TYR A 187 21.09 6.64 -9.79
C TYR A 187 22.12 6.55 -8.66
N LYS A 188 21.70 6.65 -7.40
CA LYS A 188 22.63 6.67 -6.26
C LYS A 188 23.30 5.33 -6.01
N LYS A 189 22.66 4.21 -6.38
CA LYS A 189 23.16 2.84 -6.15
C LYS A 189 23.77 2.69 -4.75
N PRO A 190 22.98 2.92 -3.68
CA PRO A 190 23.50 2.82 -2.32
C PRO A 190 24.06 1.42 -2.06
N ASP A 191 25.13 1.35 -1.28
CA ASP A 191 25.76 0.09 -0.89
C ASP A 191 24.92 -0.58 0.20
N VAL A 192 23.89 -1.30 -0.25
CA VAL A 192 22.96 -2.06 0.58
C VAL A 192 23.23 -3.55 0.42
N ASN A 193 23.05 -4.31 1.50
CA ASN A 193 23.29 -5.75 1.55
C ASN A 193 22.28 -6.59 0.73
N TRP A 194 21.24 -5.98 0.19
CA TRP A 194 20.27 -6.59 -0.70
C TRP A 194 20.43 -6.03 -2.12
N GLY A 195 20.73 -6.89 -3.09
CA GLY A 195 20.92 -6.51 -4.48
C GLY A 195 19.61 -6.14 -5.19
N SER A 196 19.70 -5.36 -6.27
CA SER A 196 18.55 -4.99 -7.10
C SER A 196 18.18 -6.08 -8.11
N SER A 197 16.90 -6.16 -8.52
CA SER A 197 16.44 -7.09 -9.57
C SER A 197 17.13 -6.87 -10.92
N THR A 198 17.59 -5.66 -11.20
CA THR A 198 18.33 -5.33 -12.43
C THR A 198 19.77 -5.83 -12.38
N GLN A 199 20.47 -5.71 -11.25
CA GLN A 199 21.80 -6.31 -11.06
C GLN A 199 21.73 -7.84 -11.16
N ALA A 200 20.69 -8.41 -10.57
CA ALA A 200 20.34 -9.82 -10.64
C ALA A 200 20.17 -10.32 -12.09
N LEU A 201 19.44 -9.57 -12.93
CA LEU A 201 19.26 -9.90 -14.35
C LEU A 201 20.59 -9.87 -15.12
N ILE A 202 21.40 -8.82 -14.91
CA ILE A 202 22.71 -8.67 -15.57
C ILE A 202 23.62 -9.84 -15.20
N TYR A 203 23.65 -10.23 -13.92
CA TYR A 203 24.43 -11.37 -13.46
C TYR A 203 24.00 -12.68 -14.14
N ASN A 204 22.70 -12.96 -14.20
CA ASN A 204 22.19 -14.16 -14.88
C ASN A 204 22.47 -14.13 -16.38
N GLN A 205 22.29 -13.00 -17.04
CA GLN A 205 22.64 -12.85 -18.46
C GLN A 205 24.13 -13.11 -18.69
N ALA A 206 25.01 -12.49 -17.91
CA ALA A 206 26.45 -12.71 -18.01
C ALA A 206 26.82 -14.18 -17.79
N LEU A 207 26.25 -14.83 -16.76
CA LEU A 207 26.49 -16.23 -16.47
C LEU A 207 26.01 -17.14 -17.62
N THR A 208 24.79 -16.93 -18.11
CA THR A 208 24.26 -17.69 -19.25
C THR A 208 25.10 -17.48 -20.50
N HIS A 209 25.56 -16.26 -20.76
CA HIS A 209 26.46 -15.98 -21.89
C HIS A 209 27.83 -16.67 -21.73
N CYS A 210 28.42 -16.67 -20.53
CA CYS A 210 29.65 -17.41 -20.26
C CYS A 210 29.47 -18.92 -20.42
N LEU A 211 28.36 -19.48 -19.91
CA LEU A 211 28.04 -20.90 -20.06
C LEU A 211 27.83 -21.29 -21.53
N ASN A 212 27.13 -20.44 -22.29
CA ASN A 212 26.95 -20.64 -23.71
C ASN A 212 28.28 -20.61 -24.47
N LEU A 213 29.23 -19.77 -24.04
CA LEU A 213 30.59 -19.75 -24.60
C LEU A 213 31.32 -21.07 -24.41
N THR A 214 31.14 -21.74 -23.26
CA THR A 214 31.74 -23.05 -22.97
C THR A 214 31.21 -24.16 -23.89
N ALA A 215 30.02 -23.98 -24.46
CA ALA A 215 29.39 -24.94 -25.38
C ALA A 215 29.78 -24.70 -26.85
N VAL A 216 30.61 -23.68 -27.14
CA VAL A 216 31.10 -23.41 -28.50
C VAL A 216 32.30 -24.31 -28.80
N GLU A 217 32.37 -24.85 -30.01
CA GLU A 217 33.51 -25.67 -30.45
C GLU A 217 34.83 -24.88 -30.41
N GLU A 218 35.94 -25.51 -29.98
CA GLU A 218 37.25 -24.84 -29.76
C GLU A 218 37.81 -24.11 -30.99
N HIS A 219 37.37 -24.47 -32.19
CA HIS A 219 37.80 -23.93 -33.47
C HIS A 219 36.73 -23.04 -34.14
N VAL A 220 36.40 -21.94 -33.48
CA VAL A 220 35.70 -20.82 -34.12
C VAL A 220 36.70 -20.05 -34.98
N LYS A 221 36.43 -19.89 -36.28
CA LYS A 221 37.22 -18.99 -37.16
C LYS A 221 36.89 -17.53 -36.90
#